data_AF-A0A4U8WA28-F1
#
_entry.id   AF-A0A4U8WA28-F1
#
_cell.length_a   1.000
_cell.length_b   1.000
_cell.length_c   1.000
_cell.angle_alpha   90.00
_cell.angle_beta   90.00
_cell.angle_gamma   90.00
#
_symmetry.space_group_name_H-M   'P 1'
#
loop_
_entity.id
_entity.type
_entity.pdbx_description
1 polymer ?
#
loop_
_entity_poly.entity_id
_entity_poly.type
_entity_poly.pdbx_seq_one_letter_code
_entity_poly.pdbx_strand_id
1 'polypeptide(L)'
;MGSTDLPQESDKTDAEASSGSATPRMAGTDTIGRSDIAPGADPDTGDEPSDDDTSFSGQVRRQRTALLVIGVIGAMVLGFAIGVLARQPLDRNSGPTPSAVDIGFSQDMSAHHAQAVEMAGVALIRSADQDVRRLAYDILTTQQSQVGRMQGWLQLWDEPARAVDGYMGWMTEHGDGHDHSGAVSAHATEGPVREMPGMASPEELSALRRAEGTELDVLFLQLMLRHHQGGLPMIQYAATYAETAAVRTLASNMDQTQQGESQLMTGMLTARGAAPLPLN
;
A
#
# COMPACT_ATOMS: atom_id res chain seq x y z
N MET A 1 47.99 28.76 -36.78
CA MET A 1 48.22 29.09 -35.36
C MET A 1 46.90 28.87 -34.64
N GLY A 2 46.62 27.75 -33.98
CA GLY A 2 47.50 26.63 -33.64
C GLY A 2 47.84 26.63 -32.16
N SER A 3 46.95 26.09 -31.34
CA SER A 3 47.27 25.48 -30.05
C SER A 3 46.22 24.44 -29.72
N THR A 4 46.58 23.17 -29.90
CA THR A 4 45.93 22.01 -29.28
C THR A 4 46.39 21.92 -27.83
N ASP A 5 45.53 21.44 -26.92
CA ASP A 5 45.93 20.29 -26.10
C ASP A 5 44.73 19.51 -25.51
N LEU A 6 45.01 18.29 -25.05
CA LEU A 6 44.08 17.17 -24.86
C LEU A 6 43.57 16.98 -23.40
N PRO A 7 42.55 16.12 -23.17
CA PRO A 7 41.92 15.96 -21.85
C PRO A 7 42.72 15.06 -20.88
N GLN A 8 42.39 15.16 -19.59
CA GLN A 8 42.89 14.29 -18.52
C GLN A 8 41.99 13.05 -18.35
N GLU A 9 42.61 11.88 -18.13
CA GLU A 9 41.95 10.58 -18.04
C GLU A 9 41.90 10.05 -16.59
N SER A 10 40.87 9.24 -16.33
CA SER A 10 40.81 8.12 -15.36
C SER A 10 41.30 8.27 -13.91
N ASP A 11 40.44 7.90 -12.98
CA ASP A 11 40.81 6.86 -12.00
C ASP A 11 39.77 5.74 -12.00
N LYS A 12 40.22 4.50 -11.77
CA LYS A 12 39.41 3.29 -11.68
C LYS A 12 39.68 2.65 -10.32
N THR A 13 38.64 2.22 -9.63
CA THR A 13 38.77 1.18 -8.59
C THR A 13 37.73 0.10 -8.78
N ASP A 14 38.15 -1.13 -8.48
CA ASP A 14 37.59 -2.34 -9.07
C ASP A 14 36.42 -2.96 -8.30
N ALA A 15 35.76 -3.90 -8.96
CA ALA A 15 34.73 -4.74 -8.40
C ALA A 15 35.30 -5.86 -7.53
N GLU A 16 34.55 -6.29 -6.51
CA GLU A 16 34.59 -7.68 -6.04
C GLU A 16 33.19 -8.29 -6.05
N ALA A 17 33.05 -9.40 -6.77
CA ALA A 17 31.94 -10.32 -6.66
C ALA A 17 32.43 -11.57 -5.92
N SER A 18 31.69 -12.05 -4.93
CA SER A 18 31.99 -13.32 -4.25
C SER A 18 30.86 -14.31 -4.46
N SER A 19 31.23 -15.52 -4.88
CA SER A 19 30.32 -16.56 -5.36
C SER A 19 30.39 -17.80 -4.47
N GLY A 20 29.28 -18.10 -3.80
CA GLY A 20 28.68 -19.44 -3.80
C GLY A 20 29.32 -20.58 -3.00
N SER A 21 28.65 -21.74 -3.10
CA SER A 21 28.95 -23.05 -2.48
C SER A 21 28.82 -23.13 -0.94
N ALA A 22 28.49 -24.28 -0.34
CA ALA A 22 27.73 -25.45 -0.80
C ALA A 22 27.29 -26.28 0.43
N THR A 23 26.19 -27.04 0.32
CA THR A 23 25.76 -28.03 1.32
C THR A 23 26.64 -29.28 1.29
N PRO A 24 26.85 -29.95 2.44
CA PRO A 24 27.06 -31.40 2.44
C PRO A 24 26.01 -32.17 3.28
N ARG A 25 25.90 -33.47 3.01
CA ARG A 25 24.90 -34.44 3.49
C ARG A 25 25.63 -35.73 3.92
N MET A 26 24.92 -36.61 4.65
CA MET A 26 25.27 -38.02 5.00
C MET A 26 26.06 -38.15 6.33
N ALA A 27 25.49 -38.84 7.34
CA ALA A 27 25.68 -40.27 7.71
C ALA A 27 26.93 -40.48 8.60
N GLY A 28 27.03 -41.43 9.53
CA GLY A 28 26.18 -42.53 10.02
C GLY A 28 27.08 -43.57 10.73
N THR A 29 26.52 -44.40 11.62
CA THR A 29 27.21 -45.50 12.38
C THR A 29 28.28 -45.05 13.43
N ASP A 30 28.69 -45.81 14.46
CA ASP A 30 28.27 -47.15 14.94
C ASP A 30 28.49 -47.38 16.47
N THR A 31 27.85 -48.44 16.94
CA THR A 31 27.89 -49.23 18.19
C THR A 31 29.23 -49.41 18.95
N ILE A 32 29.23 -49.16 20.28
CA ILE A 32 29.94 -49.89 21.38
C ILE A 32 29.12 -49.68 22.71
N GLY A 33 28.99 -50.59 23.70
CA GLY A 33 29.38 -52.01 23.74
C GLY A 33 29.56 -52.68 25.13
N ARG A 34 28.46 -52.89 25.91
CA ARG A 34 28.19 -54.08 26.78
C ARG A 34 29.04 -54.41 28.06
N SER A 35 28.33 -54.56 29.19
CA SER A 35 28.49 -55.62 30.25
C SER A 35 27.46 -55.38 31.37
N ASP A 36 26.47 -56.23 31.72
CA ASP A 36 26.38 -57.66 32.09
C ASP A 36 26.39 -57.92 33.63
N ILE A 37 25.59 -58.91 34.06
CA ILE A 37 25.47 -59.60 35.38
C ILE A 37 24.27 -59.21 36.29
N ALA A 38 23.63 -60.26 36.86
CA ALA A 38 22.27 -60.28 37.45
C ALA A 38 22.26 -60.73 38.95
N PRO A 39 21.38 -61.65 39.42
CA PRO A 39 20.03 -61.41 39.96
C PRO A 39 19.84 -61.76 41.46
N GLY A 40 18.65 -61.53 42.01
CA GLY A 40 18.20 -62.03 43.34
C GLY A 40 16.68 -62.20 43.38
N ALA A 41 16.17 -63.20 44.12
CA ALA A 41 14.80 -63.72 43.98
C ALA A 41 13.84 -63.43 45.15
N ASP A 42 12.54 -63.52 44.84
CA ASP A 42 11.36 -63.72 45.71
C ASP A 42 11.50 -64.92 46.69
N PRO A 43 10.65 -65.12 47.74
CA PRO A 43 9.20 -64.85 47.73
C PRO A 43 8.46 -64.56 49.08
N ASP A 44 7.11 -64.48 48.94
CA ASP A 44 6.06 -64.99 49.85
C ASP A 44 5.54 -64.12 51.01
N THR A 45 4.26 -63.73 50.92
CA THR A 45 3.16 -64.24 51.78
C THR A 45 1.83 -63.61 51.32
N GLY A 46 0.75 -64.41 51.29
CA GLY A 46 -0.56 -63.98 50.80
C GLY A 46 -1.57 -63.63 51.89
N ASP A 47 -2.69 -63.06 51.46
CA ASP A 47 -4.03 -63.42 51.94
C ASP A 47 -5.08 -62.88 50.94
N GLU A 48 -6.08 -63.70 50.58
CA GLU A 48 -7.36 -63.17 50.11
C GLU A 48 -8.26 -62.98 51.34
N PRO A 49 -9.06 -61.92 51.36
CA PRO A 49 -10.48 -62.22 51.50
C PRO A 49 -11.35 -61.54 50.45
N SER A 50 -12.41 -62.26 50.11
CA SER A 50 -13.66 -61.79 49.53
C SER A 50 -14.14 -60.47 50.15
N ASP A 51 -14.75 -59.60 49.36
CA ASP A 51 -16.22 -59.45 49.41
C ASP A 51 -16.76 -58.46 48.35
N ASP A 52 -17.95 -58.78 47.86
CA ASP A 52 -18.67 -58.05 46.82
C ASP A 52 -19.47 -56.89 47.43
N ASP A 53 -18.82 -55.75 47.68
CA ASP A 53 -19.54 -54.51 48.01
C ASP A 53 -18.68 -53.25 47.76
N THR A 54 -19.04 -52.42 46.76
CA THR A 54 -18.83 -50.95 46.68
C THR A 54 -19.08 -50.35 45.27
N SER A 55 -19.99 -50.94 44.48
CA SER A 55 -20.50 -50.32 43.22
C SER A 55 -21.03 -48.88 43.42
N PHE A 56 -21.47 -48.56 44.64
CA PHE A 56 -21.94 -47.23 45.05
C PHE A 56 -20.83 -46.14 45.07
N SER A 57 -19.59 -46.50 45.37
CA SER A 57 -18.50 -45.53 45.60
C SER A 57 -17.99 -44.90 44.28
N GLY A 58 -17.89 -45.70 43.22
CA GLY A 58 -17.48 -45.26 41.89
C GLY A 58 -18.50 -44.31 41.26
N GLN A 59 -19.80 -44.53 41.52
CA GLN A 59 -20.89 -43.73 40.98
C GLN A 59 -20.91 -42.31 41.58
N VAL A 60 -20.74 -42.18 42.89
CA VAL A 60 -20.61 -40.87 43.58
C VAL A 60 -19.35 -40.13 43.12
N ARG A 61 -18.21 -40.83 42.94
CA ARG A 61 -16.97 -40.21 42.44
C ARG A 61 -17.13 -39.70 41.01
N ARG A 62 -17.76 -40.50 40.12
CA ARG A 62 -18.04 -40.13 38.73
C ARG A 62 -19.04 -38.97 38.62
N GLN A 63 -20.04 -38.90 39.50
CA GLN A 63 -20.95 -37.74 39.61
C GLN A 63 -20.22 -36.48 40.04
N ARG A 64 -19.32 -36.55 41.04
CA ARG A 64 -18.50 -35.40 41.46
C ARG A 64 -17.59 -34.91 40.34
N THR A 65 -16.94 -35.81 39.59
CA THR A 65 -16.14 -35.44 38.41
C THR A 65 -17.00 -34.81 37.32
N ALA A 66 -18.20 -35.35 37.04
CA ALA A 66 -19.11 -34.79 36.05
C ALA A 66 -19.59 -33.37 36.42
N LEU A 67 -19.94 -33.13 37.70
CA LEU A 67 -20.33 -31.81 38.17
C LEU A 67 -19.17 -30.80 38.11
N LEU A 68 -17.93 -31.22 38.41
CA LEU A 68 -16.75 -30.38 38.24
C LEU A 68 -16.50 -30.03 36.77
N VAL A 69 -16.62 -31.00 35.85
CA VAL A 69 -16.47 -30.76 34.40
C VAL A 69 -17.56 -29.81 33.88
N ILE A 70 -18.82 -29.98 34.30
CA ILE A 70 -19.92 -29.06 33.96
C ILE A 70 -19.66 -27.67 34.53
N GLY A 71 -19.15 -27.56 35.76
CA GLY A 71 -18.75 -26.28 36.37
C GLY A 71 -17.63 -25.58 35.60
N VAL A 72 -16.60 -26.30 35.16
CA VAL A 72 -15.51 -25.76 34.34
C VAL A 72 -16.02 -25.34 32.95
N ILE A 73 -16.85 -26.14 32.29
CA ILE A 73 -17.46 -25.78 31.00
C ILE A 73 -18.36 -24.55 31.17
N GLY A 74 -19.17 -24.48 32.23
CA GLY A 74 -19.99 -23.32 32.55
C GLY A 74 -19.16 -22.05 32.77
N ALA A 75 -18.05 -22.15 33.51
CA ALA A 75 -17.12 -21.05 33.72
C ALA A 75 -16.39 -20.64 32.43
N MET A 76 -16.04 -21.59 31.54
CA MET A 76 -15.45 -21.30 30.23
C MET A 76 -16.44 -20.63 29.28
N VAL A 77 -17.69 -21.11 29.22
CA VAL A 77 -18.76 -20.51 28.40
C VAL A 77 -19.13 -19.13 28.93
N LEU A 78 -19.20 -18.94 30.25
CA LEU A 78 -19.45 -17.63 30.86
C LEU A 78 -18.26 -16.69 30.63
N GLY A 79 -17.02 -17.15 30.79
CA GLY A 79 -15.81 -16.38 30.47
C GLY A 79 -15.71 -16.01 28.99
N PHE A 80 -16.13 -16.90 28.09
CA PHE A 80 -16.23 -16.62 26.66
C PHE A 80 -17.34 -15.61 26.36
N ALA A 81 -18.54 -15.76 26.95
CA ALA A 81 -19.64 -14.82 26.79
C ALA A 81 -19.27 -13.43 27.33
N ILE A 82 -18.64 -13.36 28.50
CA ILE A 82 -18.08 -12.12 29.06
C ILE A 82 -16.97 -11.58 28.14
N GLY A 83 -16.09 -12.41 27.59
CA GLY A 83 -15.05 -12.00 26.64
C GLY A 83 -15.58 -11.51 25.29
N VAL A 84 -16.77 -11.98 24.87
CA VAL A 84 -17.49 -11.51 23.67
C VAL A 84 -18.25 -10.21 23.96
N LEU A 85 -18.85 -10.07 25.15
CA LEU A 85 -19.60 -8.88 25.56
C LEU A 85 -18.68 -7.73 26.01
N ALA A 86 -17.55 -8.01 26.66
CA ALA A 86 -16.47 -7.05 26.92
C ALA A 86 -15.67 -6.70 25.64
N ARG A 87 -15.92 -7.41 24.53
CA ARG A 87 -15.54 -7.01 23.17
C ARG A 87 -16.55 -6.07 22.50
N GLN A 88 -17.55 -5.56 23.23
CA GLN A 88 -18.18 -4.33 22.78
C GLN A 88 -17.10 -3.24 22.65
N PRO A 89 -17.08 -2.48 21.53
CA PRO A 89 -16.02 -1.52 21.28
C PRO A 89 -16.23 -0.29 22.16
N LEU A 90 -15.71 -0.36 23.40
CA LEU A 90 -15.38 0.81 24.19
C LEU A 90 -14.30 1.55 23.41
N ASP A 91 -14.70 2.68 22.84
CA ASP A 91 -13.94 3.57 21.98
C ASP A 91 -13.31 2.87 20.76
N ARG A 92 -14.10 2.79 19.67
CA ARG A 92 -13.51 2.80 18.32
C ARG A 92 -12.60 4.03 18.26
N ASN A 93 -11.30 3.83 18.05
CA ASN A 93 -10.30 4.90 18.07
C ASN A 93 -10.80 6.14 17.33
N SER A 94 -11.14 7.19 18.09
CA SER A 94 -11.44 8.52 17.56
C SER A 94 -10.15 9.18 17.09
N GLY A 95 -9.58 8.66 15.99
CA GLY A 95 -8.83 9.51 15.08
C GLY A 95 -9.72 10.68 14.66
N PRO A 96 -9.13 11.84 14.30
CA PRO A 96 -9.93 12.97 13.85
C PRO A 96 -10.88 12.52 12.74
N THR A 97 -12.16 12.90 12.87
CA THR A 97 -13.15 12.72 11.81
C THR A 97 -12.60 13.34 10.54
N PRO A 98 -12.59 12.64 9.39
CA PRO A 98 -12.05 13.21 8.16
C PRO A 98 -12.85 14.45 7.76
N SER A 99 -12.16 15.49 7.31
CA SER A 99 -12.82 16.67 6.75
C SER A 99 -13.33 16.38 5.33
N ALA A 100 -14.17 17.28 4.79
CA ALA A 100 -14.58 17.21 3.39
C ALA A 100 -13.37 17.21 2.42
N VAL A 101 -12.25 17.85 2.82
CA VAL A 101 -10.99 17.84 2.06
C VAL A 101 -10.32 16.47 2.13
N ASP A 102 -10.28 15.81 3.30
CA ASP A 102 -9.71 14.47 3.45
C ASP A 102 -10.45 13.44 2.56
N ILE A 103 -11.79 13.49 2.58
CA ILE A 103 -12.66 12.57 1.83
C ILE A 103 -12.57 12.85 0.32
N GLY A 104 -12.83 14.10 -0.07
CA GLY A 104 -12.92 14.51 -1.47
C GLY A 104 -11.58 14.36 -2.21
N PHE A 105 -10.46 14.75 -1.59
CA PHE A 105 -9.13 14.49 -2.16
C PHE A 105 -8.89 12.99 -2.34
N SER A 106 -9.21 12.17 -1.33
CA SER A 106 -9.00 10.72 -1.40
C SER A 106 -9.84 10.07 -2.50
N GLN A 107 -11.06 10.53 -2.74
CA GLN A 107 -11.94 10.05 -3.82
C GLN A 107 -11.40 10.45 -5.19
N ASP A 108 -11.17 11.74 -5.39
CA ASP A 108 -10.82 12.31 -6.69
C ASP A 108 -9.40 11.94 -7.12
N MET A 109 -8.43 12.08 -6.22
CA MET A 109 -7.04 11.73 -6.52
C MET A 109 -6.86 10.22 -6.71
N SER A 110 -7.71 9.37 -6.10
CA SER A 110 -7.75 7.93 -6.44
C SER A 110 -8.21 7.69 -7.88
N ALA A 111 -9.22 8.43 -8.36
CA ALA A 111 -9.70 8.31 -9.73
C ALA A 111 -8.70 8.88 -10.75
N HIS A 112 -8.04 9.99 -10.41
CA HIS A 112 -6.97 10.60 -11.19
C HIS A 112 -5.77 9.64 -11.34
N HIS A 113 -5.21 9.18 -10.21
CA HIS A 113 -4.08 8.24 -10.22
C HIS A 113 -4.39 6.89 -10.88
N ALA A 114 -5.64 6.43 -10.87
CA ALA A 114 -6.03 5.21 -11.59
C ALA A 114 -5.81 5.34 -13.11
N GLN A 115 -6.01 6.54 -13.70
CA GLN A 115 -5.74 6.77 -15.12
C GLN A 115 -4.23 6.84 -15.41
N ALA A 116 -3.43 7.45 -14.53
CA ALA A 116 -1.98 7.39 -14.65
C ALA A 116 -1.44 5.95 -14.62
N VAL A 117 -1.98 5.09 -13.74
CA VAL A 117 -1.65 3.66 -13.70
C VAL A 117 -2.02 2.95 -15.01
N GLU A 118 -3.17 3.26 -15.62
CA GLU A 118 -3.53 2.73 -16.95
C GLU A 118 -2.51 3.15 -18.02
N MET A 119 -2.24 4.45 -18.15
CA MET A 119 -1.31 4.99 -19.15
C MET A 119 0.11 4.43 -18.99
N ALA A 120 0.60 4.36 -17.74
CA ALA A 120 1.89 3.81 -17.40
C ALA A 120 1.98 2.30 -17.71
N GLY A 121 0.89 1.54 -17.48
CA GLY A 121 0.81 0.13 -17.87
C GLY A 121 0.99 -0.08 -19.38
N VAL A 122 0.41 0.78 -20.21
CA VAL A 122 0.58 0.74 -21.68
C VAL A 122 2.04 0.97 -22.06
N ALA A 123 2.66 2.03 -21.55
CA ALA A 123 4.06 2.37 -21.85
C ALA A 123 5.06 1.31 -21.34
N LEU A 124 4.88 0.81 -20.11
CA LEU A 124 5.73 -0.23 -19.51
C LEU A 124 5.71 -1.55 -20.29
N ILE A 125 4.58 -1.88 -20.92
CA ILE A 125 4.46 -3.10 -21.74
C ILE A 125 5.00 -2.87 -23.16
N ARG A 126 4.59 -1.76 -23.81
CA ARG A 126 4.78 -1.57 -25.27
C ARG A 126 6.00 -0.75 -25.68
N SER A 127 6.57 0.09 -24.80
CA SER A 127 7.76 0.87 -25.14
C SER A 127 9.01 -0.03 -25.20
N ALA A 128 9.90 0.26 -26.16
CA ALA A 128 11.24 -0.32 -26.24
C ALA A 128 12.30 0.55 -25.54
N ASP A 129 11.98 1.82 -25.27
CA ASP A 129 12.88 2.81 -24.67
C ASP A 129 13.04 2.55 -23.17
N GLN A 130 14.27 2.37 -22.71
CA GLN A 130 14.53 1.96 -21.33
C GLN A 130 14.23 3.06 -20.31
N ASP A 131 14.31 4.33 -20.68
CA ASP A 131 14.06 5.44 -19.77
C ASP A 131 12.56 5.70 -19.63
N VAL A 132 11.81 5.61 -20.73
CA VAL A 132 10.33 5.63 -20.71
C VAL A 132 9.78 4.47 -19.90
N ARG A 133 10.32 3.25 -20.08
CA ARG A 133 9.92 2.06 -19.31
C ARG A 133 10.20 2.21 -17.81
N ARG A 134 11.33 2.79 -17.41
CA ARG A 134 11.66 3.07 -16.00
C ARG A 134 10.67 4.04 -15.39
N LEU A 135 10.49 5.21 -16.02
CA LEU A 135 9.50 6.20 -15.59
C LEU A 135 8.09 5.61 -15.46
N ALA A 136 7.67 4.82 -16.44
CA ALA A 136 6.36 4.15 -16.40
C ALA A 136 6.25 3.15 -15.24
N TYR A 137 7.31 2.40 -14.92
CA TYR A 137 7.34 1.52 -13.76
C TYR A 137 7.26 2.29 -12.43
N ASP A 138 8.02 3.37 -12.30
CA ASP A 138 8.08 4.18 -11.08
C ASP A 138 6.74 4.89 -10.82
N ILE A 139 6.13 5.48 -11.85
CA ILE A 139 4.77 6.07 -11.78
C ILE A 139 3.74 5.00 -11.43
N LEU A 140 3.73 3.86 -12.14
CA LEU A 140 2.76 2.79 -11.91
C LEU A 140 2.81 2.29 -10.47
N THR A 141 4.00 1.97 -9.96
CA THR A 141 4.16 1.41 -8.61
C THR A 141 3.87 2.44 -7.52
N THR A 142 4.31 3.69 -7.70
CA THR A 142 4.08 4.79 -6.75
C THR A 142 2.61 5.15 -6.69
N GLN A 143 1.97 5.41 -7.84
CA GLN A 143 0.57 5.84 -7.88
C GLN A 143 -0.39 4.71 -7.52
N GLN A 144 -0.12 3.44 -7.87
CA GLN A 144 -0.93 2.31 -7.42
C GLN A 144 -0.91 2.14 -5.88
N SER A 145 0.23 2.40 -5.23
CA SER A 145 0.37 2.41 -3.76
C SER A 145 -0.36 3.59 -3.12
N GLN A 146 -0.38 4.75 -3.78
CA GLN A 146 -1.12 5.93 -3.34
C GLN A 146 -2.63 5.70 -3.43
N VAL A 147 -3.15 5.15 -4.54
CA VAL A 147 -4.56 4.74 -4.70
C VAL A 147 -4.98 3.78 -3.58
N GLY A 148 -4.17 2.76 -3.29
CA GLY A 148 -4.47 1.79 -2.23
C GLY A 148 -4.57 2.41 -0.84
N ARG A 149 -3.74 3.43 -0.54
CA ARG A 149 -3.82 4.18 0.73
C ARG A 149 -5.10 5.01 0.84
N MET A 150 -5.42 5.79 -0.19
CA MET A 150 -6.61 6.65 -0.22
C MET A 150 -7.90 5.84 -0.16
N GLN A 151 -7.99 4.74 -0.93
CA GLN A 151 -9.13 3.81 -0.84
C GLN A 151 -9.24 3.11 0.52
N GLY A 152 -8.11 2.76 1.14
CA GLY A 152 -8.07 2.19 2.49
C GLY A 152 -8.54 3.17 3.56
N TRP A 153 -8.27 4.47 3.41
CA TRP A 153 -8.79 5.51 4.30
C TRP A 153 -10.30 5.72 4.12
N LEU A 154 -10.80 5.81 2.89
CA LEU A 154 -12.24 5.89 2.62
C LEU A 154 -12.99 4.71 3.24
N GLN A 155 -12.46 3.48 3.11
CA GLN A 155 -13.03 2.30 3.77
C GLN A 155 -12.97 2.39 5.31
N LEU A 156 -11.89 2.92 5.89
CA LEU A 156 -11.75 3.11 7.34
C LEU A 156 -12.75 4.13 7.89
N TRP A 157 -13.11 5.13 7.08
CA TRP A 157 -14.05 6.20 7.41
C TRP A 157 -15.53 5.86 7.11
N ASP A 158 -15.80 4.68 6.52
CA ASP A 158 -17.14 4.27 6.03
C ASP A 158 -17.69 5.17 4.90
N GLU A 159 -16.78 5.78 4.13
CA GLU A 159 -17.08 6.69 3.00
C GLU A 159 -17.02 5.96 1.64
N PRO A 160 -17.80 6.39 0.63
CA PRO A 160 -17.79 5.77 -0.68
C PRO A 160 -16.48 6.02 -1.41
N ALA A 161 -16.04 5.04 -2.20
CA ALA A 161 -14.77 5.11 -2.95
C ALA A 161 -14.74 6.16 -4.09
N ARG A 162 -15.88 6.83 -4.37
CA ARG A 162 -16.05 7.88 -5.39
C ARG A 162 -17.13 8.86 -4.94
N ALA A 163 -16.95 10.14 -5.25
CA ALA A 163 -18.00 11.15 -5.14
C ALA A 163 -19.17 10.88 -6.11
N VAL A 164 -20.37 11.35 -5.76
CA VAL A 164 -21.59 11.22 -6.58
C VAL A 164 -21.97 12.52 -7.29
N ASP A 165 -21.55 13.67 -6.78
CA ASP A 165 -21.98 15.01 -7.24
C ASP A 165 -20.97 15.70 -8.19
N GLY A 166 -20.04 14.93 -8.77
CA GLY A 166 -18.92 15.42 -9.58
C GLY A 166 -17.59 15.46 -8.82
N TYR A 167 -16.58 16.11 -9.39
CA TYR A 167 -15.23 16.20 -8.84
C TYR A 167 -14.94 17.59 -8.28
N MET A 168 -13.96 17.69 -7.39
CA MET A 168 -13.35 18.91 -6.85
C MET A 168 -14.29 19.85 -6.07
N GLY A 169 -15.53 19.44 -5.78
CA GLY A 169 -16.46 20.20 -4.93
C GLY A 169 -15.99 20.44 -3.48
N TRP A 170 -14.93 19.75 -3.05
CA TRP A 170 -14.25 19.92 -1.76
C TRP A 170 -13.18 21.03 -1.77
N MET A 171 -12.81 21.56 -2.94
CA MET A 171 -11.85 22.66 -3.09
C MET A 171 -12.55 24.02 -3.07
N THR A 172 -13.26 24.31 -1.98
CA THR A 172 -13.93 25.59 -1.76
C THR A 172 -12.97 26.69 -1.33
N GLU A 173 -13.17 27.94 -1.77
CA GLU A 173 -12.47 29.08 -1.16
C GLU A 173 -12.76 29.13 0.34
N HIS A 174 -11.71 28.93 1.15
CA HIS A 174 -11.73 29.30 2.56
C HIS A 174 -11.56 30.82 2.62
N GLY A 175 -12.67 31.53 2.51
CA GLY A 175 -12.72 32.98 2.46
C GLY A 175 -12.37 33.64 3.79
N ASP A 176 -11.07 33.80 4.07
CA ASP A 176 -10.58 34.88 4.92
C ASP A 176 -10.73 36.21 4.15
N GLY A 177 -11.43 37.16 4.77
CA GLY A 177 -12.00 38.30 4.06
C GLY A 177 -11.02 39.39 3.62
N HIS A 178 -11.36 40.03 2.50
CA HIS A 178 -10.87 41.33 2.01
C HIS A 178 -9.36 41.45 1.68
N ASP A 179 -9.02 41.44 0.38
CA ASP A 179 -8.77 42.71 -0.33
C ASP A 179 -8.86 42.56 -1.86
N HIS A 180 -9.14 43.65 -2.58
CA HIS A 180 -9.17 43.70 -4.04
C HIS A 180 -7.91 44.37 -4.61
N SER A 181 -6.85 43.59 -4.88
CA SER A 181 -5.74 44.10 -5.70
C SER A 181 -4.99 43.03 -6.53
N GLY A 182 -5.29 43.00 -7.84
CA GLY A 182 -4.25 42.86 -8.88
C GLY A 182 -3.68 41.48 -9.19
N ALA A 183 -4.30 40.83 -10.18
CA ALA A 183 -3.66 39.96 -11.19
C ALA A 183 -2.75 38.79 -10.72
N VAL A 184 -3.27 37.56 -10.79
CA VAL A 184 -3.18 36.70 -12.00
C VAL A 184 -4.29 35.64 -11.97
N SER A 185 -4.82 35.25 -13.14
CA SER A 185 -5.92 34.29 -13.25
C SER A 185 -5.45 32.85 -13.36
N ALA A 186 -6.06 31.94 -12.58
CA ALA A 186 -6.25 30.53 -12.95
C ALA A 186 -7.47 29.98 -12.20
N HIS A 187 -8.53 29.66 -12.95
CA HIS A 187 -9.80 29.05 -12.54
C HIS A 187 -9.94 28.53 -11.10
N ALA A 188 -10.44 29.37 -10.19
CA ALA A 188 -11.24 28.88 -9.07
C ALA A 188 -12.58 28.39 -9.65
N THR A 189 -12.82 27.08 -9.58
CA THR A 189 -14.06 26.47 -10.09
C THR A 189 -15.18 26.64 -9.08
N GLU A 190 -16.21 27.42 -9.42
CA GLU A 190 -17.43 27.57 -8.63
C GLU A 190 -18.24 26.26 -8.61
N GLY A 191 -17.88 25.36 -7.69
CA GLY A 191 -18.56 24.08 -7.46
C GLY A 191 -17.99 22.90 -8.26
N PRO A 192 -18.65 21.72 -8.20
CA PRO A 192 -18.13 20.49 -8.78
C PRO A 192 -17.97 20.53 -10.29
N VAL A 193 -16.86 19.98 -10.78
CA VAL A 193 -16.56 19.83 -12.22
C VAL A 193 -16.91 18.42 -12.72
N ARG A 194 -17.16 18.30 -14.04
CA ARG A 194 -17.45 17.00 -14.69
C ARG A 194 -16.22 16.16 -14.95
N GLU A 195 -15.07 16.78 -15.15
CA GLU A 195 -13.79 16.15 -15.47
C GLU A 195 -12.71 16.86 -14.66
N MET A 196 -11.74 16.11 -14.14
CA MET A 196 -10.61 16.69 -13.40
C MET A 196 -9.56 17.23 -14.38
N PRO A 197 -8.86 18.33 -14.04
CA PRO A 197 -7.80 18.89 -14.88
C PRO A 197 -6.72 17.88 -15.24
N GLY A 198 -6.20 17.99 -16.47
CA GLY A 198 -5.08 17.18 -16.96
C GLY A 198 -5.43 15.77 -17.44
N MET A 199 -6.62 15.24 -17.09
CA MET A 199 -7.06 13.90 -17.48
C MET A 199 -6.99 13.70 -19.01
N ALA A 200 -6.60 12.50 -19.44
CA ALA A 200 -6.66 12.04 -20.82
C ALA A 200 -8.10 11.67 -21.22
N SER A 201 -8.52 12.07 -22.43
CA SER A 201 -9.81 11.70 -22.98
C SER A 201 -9.86 10.21 -23.39
N PRO A 202 -11.06 9.61 -23.57
CA PRO A 202 -11.19 8.26 -24.10
C PRO A 202 -10.50 8.07 -25.47
N GLU A 203 -10.51 9.10 -26.31
CA GLU A 203 -9.85 9.13 -27.62
C GLU A 203 -8.33 9.15 -27.48
N GLU A 204 -7.78 9.94 -26.56
CA GLU A 204 -6.35 10.01 -26.26
C GLU A 204 -5.85 8.68 -25.66
N LEU A 205 -6.58 8.08 -24.72
CA LEU A 205 -6.29 6.73 -24.20
C LEU A 205 -6.38 5.64 -25.29
N SER A 206 -7.26 5.82 -26.29
CA SER A 206 -7.36 4.95 -27.46
C SER A 206 -6.23 5.20 -28.48
N ALA A 207 -5.71 6.42 -28.58
CA ALA A 207 -4.53 6.73 -29.37
C ALA A 207 -3.28 6.12 -28.71
N LEU A 208 -3.08 6.32 -27.40
CA LEU A 208 -1.97 5.76 -26.63
C LEU A 208 -1.88 4.23 -26.75
N ARG A 209 -3.00 3.52 -26.65
CA ARG A 209 -3.05 2.05 -26.81
C ARG A 209 -2.73 1.56 -28.23
N ARG A 210 -2.85 2.41 -29.25
CA ARG A 210 -2.55 2.10 -30.66
C ARG A 210 -1.16 2.56 -31.10
N ALA A 211 -0.60 3.57 -30.44
CA ALA A 211 0.72 4.10 -30.76
C ALA A 211 1.83 3.05 -30.57
N GLU A 212 2.91 3.20 -31.35
CA GLU A 212 4.08 2.30 -31.38
C GLU A 212 5.39 3.08 -31.52
N GLY A 213 6.49 2.49 -31.05
CA GLY A 213 7.82 3.11 -31.08
C GLY A 213 7.84 4.51 -30.45
N THR A 214 8.52 5.45 -31.09
CA THR A 214 8.67 6.82 -30.58
C THR A 214 7.35 7.60 -30.50
N GLU A 215 6.33 7.25 -31.28
CA GLU A 215 5.01 7.88 -31.16
C GLU A 215 4.34 7.52 -29.82
N LEU A 216 4.45 6.26 -29.39
CA LEU A 216 3.99 5.83 -28.07
C LEU A 216 4.72 6.57 -26.96
N ASP A 217 6.05 6.64 -27.06
CA ASP A 217 6.90 7.29 -26.05
C ASP A 217 6.54 8.78 -25.89
N VAL A 218 6.43 9.50 -27.01
CA VAL A 218 6.05 10.93 -27.00
C VAL A 218 4.64 11.13 -26.46
N LEU A 219 3.66 10.34 -26.92
CA LEU A 219 2.26 10.49 -26.49
C LEU A 219 2.09 10.14 -25.01
N PHE A 220 2.79 9.12 -24.50
CA PHE A 220 2.81 8.80 -23.07
C PHE A 220 3.35 9.98 -22.24
N LEU A 221 4.53 10.50 -22.60
CA LEU A 221 5.16 11.61 -21.89
C LEU A 221 4.32 12.88 -21.95
N GLN A 222 3.67 13.15 -23.09
CA GLN A 222 2.76 14.27 -23.28
C GLN A 222 1.52 14.20 -22.39
N LEU A 223 0.82 13.06 -22.40
CA LEU A 223 -0.39 12.87 -21.60
C LEU A 223 -0.06 12.84 -20.10
N MET A 224 1.00 12.14 -19.71
CA MET A 224 1.41 12.04 -18.31
C MET A 224 1.89 13.38 -17.74
N LEU A 225 2.62 14.19 -18.53
CA LEU A 225 3.01 15.54 -18.10
C LEU A 225 1.79 16.45 -17.88
N ARG A 226 0.82 16.43 -18.81
CA ARG A 226 -0.43 17.20 -18.66
C ARG A 226 -1.25 16.71 -17.46
N HIS A 227 -1.30 15.40 -17.26
CA HIS A 227 -1.98 14.75 -16.14
C HIS A 227 -1.40 15.21 -14.79
N HIS A 228 -0.08 15.13 -14.60
CA HIS A 228 0.60 15.65 -13.40
C HIS A 228 0.34 17.14 -13.18
N GLN A 229 0.46 17.95 -14.22
CA GLN A 229 0.19 19.40 -14.14
C GLN A 229 -1.24 19.70 -13.68
N GLY A 230 -2.23 18.91 -14.11
CA GLY A 230 -3.62 19.02 -13.66
C GLY A 230 -3.85 18.53 -12.23
N GLY A 231 -3.06 17.55 -11.76
CA GLY A 231 -3.12 17.04 -10.38
C GLY A 231 -2.50 17.98 -9.33
N LEU A 232 -1.46 18.74 -9.69
CA LEU A 232 -0.72 19.59 -8.75
C LEU A 232 -1.60 20.55 -7.91
N PRO A 233 -2.58 21.29 -8.46
CA PRO A 233 -3.45 22.15 -7.66
C PRO A 233 -4.27 21.39 -6.60
N MET A 234 -4.79 20.20 -6.95
CA MET A 234 -5.53 19.34 -6.01
C MET A 234 -4.63 18.87 -4.87
N ILE A 235 -3.40 18.47 -5.20
CA ILE A 235 -2.40 18.00 -4.25
C ILE A 235 -1.98 19.14 -3.31
N GLN A 236 -1.71 20.33 -3.84
CA GLN A 236 -1.27 21.49 -3.05
C GLN A 236 -2.38 22.00 -2.12
N TYR A 237 -3.63 21.98 -2.57
CA TYR A 237 -4.77 22.27 -1.71
C TYR A 237 -4.90 21.24 -0.57
N ALA A 238 -4.86 19.93 -0.87
CA ALA A 238 -4.95 18.90 0.16
C ALA A 238 -3.76 18.94 1.14
N ALA A 239 -2.54 19.21 0.67
CA ALA A 239 -1.37 19.40 1.54
C ALA A 239 -1.55 20.54 2.54
N THR A 240 -2.35 21.56 2.18
CA THR A 240 -2.61 22.75 3.00
C THR A 240 -3.83 22.58 3.92
N TYR A 241 -4.95 22.08 3.39
CA TYR A 241 -6.27 22.14 4.04
C TYR A 241 -6.85 20.80 4.51
N ALA A 242 -6.23 19.65 4.20
CA ALA A 242 -6.68 18.37 4.72
C ALA A 242 -6.51 18.33 6.25
N GLU A 243 -7.48 17.79 7.01
CA GLU A 243 -7.44 17.80 8.48
C GLU A 243 -6.65 16.60 9.02
N THR A 244 -6.70 15.48 8.33
CA THR A 244 -5.94 14.28 8.64
C THR A 244 -4.46 14.45 8.28
N ALA A 245 -3.58 14.37 9.28
CA ALA A 245 -2.13 14.54 9.09
C ALA A 245 -1.53 13.56 8.07
N ALA A 246 -2.05 12.33 7.99
CA ALA A 246 -1.63 11.34 7.01
C ALA A 246 -1.97 11.75 5.56
N VAL A 247 -3.12 12.42 5.35
CA VAL A 247 -3.53 12.96 4.03
C VAL A 247 -2.62 14.11 3.63
N ARG A 248 -2.38 15.09 4.52
CA ARG A 248 -1.42 16.19 4.26
C ARG A 248 -0.05 15.64 3.91
N THR A 249 0.48 14.70 4.70
CA THR A 249 1.79 14.07 4.42
C THR A 249 1.80 13.33 3.09
N LEU A 250 0.73 12.63 2.71
CA LEU A 250 0.64 11.98 1.40
C LEU A 250 0.70 13.03 0.28
N ALA A 251 -0.10 14.08 0.37
CA ALA A 251 -0.16 15.15 -0.62
C ALA A 251 1.18 15.89 -0.76
N SER A 252 1.83 16.28 0.34
CA SER A 252 3.17 16.91 0.27
C SER A 252 4.24 16.03 -0.38
N ASN A 253 4.15 14.70 -0.24
CA ASN A 253 5.04 13.78 -0.95
C ASN A 253 4.68 13.67 -2.44
N MET A 254 3.40 13.63 -2.79
CA MET A 254 2.93 13.64 -4.18
C MET A 254 3.38 14.89 -4.92
N ASP A 255 3.31 16.07 -4.30
CA ASP A 255 3.73 17.34 -4.90
C ASP A 255 5.22 17.31 -5.29
N GLN A 256 6.08 16.87 -4.36
CA GLN A 256 7.52 16.72 -4.62
C GLN A 256 7.82 15.70 -5.72
N THR A 257 7.19 14.53 -5.68
CA THR A 257 7.37 13.48 -6.70
C THR A 257 6.89 13.96 -8.07
N GLN A 258 5.67 14.50 -8.18
CA GLN A 258 5.11 14.90 -9.46
C GLN A 258 5.82 16.12 -10.08
N GLN A 259 6.36 17.04 -9.28
CA GLN A 259 7.21 18.11 -9.79
C GLN A 259 8.52 17.55 -10.40
N GLY A 260 9.17 16.59 -9.74
CA GLY A 260 10.37 15.92 -10.26
C GLY A 260 10.09 15.13 -11.54
N GLU A 261 9.01 14.33 -11.55
CA GLU A 261 8.57 13.58 -12.73
C GLU A 261 8.19 14.51 -13.89
N SER A 262 7.54 15.65 -13.62
CA SER A 262 7.20 16.65 -14.65
C SER A 262 8.44 17.28 -15.31
N GLN A 263 9.46 17.59 -14.53
CA GLN A 263 10.74 18.10 -15.04
C GLN A 263 11.44 17.04 -15.90
N LEU A 264 11.47 15.79 -15.43
CA LEU A 264 12.06 14.67 -16.17
C LEU A 264 11.32 14.42 -17.49
N MET A 265 9.98 14.37 -17.49
CA MET A 265 9.17 14.23 -18.71
C MET A 265 9.40 15.37 -19.70
N THR A 266 9.53 16.61 -19.22
CA THR A 266 9.84 17.77 -20.06
C THR A 266 11.21 17.61 -20.75
N GLY A 267 12.22 17.11 -20.02
CA GLY A 267 13.53 16.77 -20.59
C GLY A 267 13.45 15.64 -21.62
N MET A 268 12.69 14.57 -21.31
CA MET A 268 12.49 13.43 -22.22
C MET A 268 11.76 13.83 -23.52
N LEU A 269 10.78 14.73 -23.46
CA LEU A 269 10.09 15.29 -24.63
C LEU A 269 11.05 16.15 -25.47
N THR A 270 11.80 17.03 -24.82
CA THR A 270 12.79 17.91 -25.48
C THR A 270 13.84 17.09 -26.23
N ALA A 271 14.36 16.02 -25.62
CA ALA A 271 15.31 15.10 -26.24
C ALA A 271 14.74 14.35 -27.47
N ARG A 272 13.42 14.24 -27.58
CA ARG A 272 12.69 13.64 -28.72
C ARG A 272 12.19 14.68 -29.72
N GLY A 273 12.51 15.96 -29.53
CA GLY A 273 12.03 17.05 -30.38
C GLY A 273 10.52 17.32 -30.27
N ALA A 274 9.88 16.86 -29.20
CA ALA A 274 8.46 16.99 -28.95
C ALA A 274 8.16 18.11 -27.94
N ALA A 275 6.99 18.74 -28.07
CA ALA A 275 6.49 19.73 -27.12
C ALA A 275 5.43 19.14 -26.17
N PRO A 276 5.26 19.68 -24.95
CA PRO A 276 4.13 19.37 -24.08
C PRO A 276 2.76 19.65 -24.74
N LEU A 277 1.72 18.96 -24.29
CA LEU A 277 0.33 19.32 -24.60
C LEU A 277 -0.10 20.52 -23.73
N PRO A 278 -1.04 21.36 -24.20
CA PRO A 278 -1.70 22.33 -23.33
C PRO A 278 -2.55 21.63 -22.27
N LEU A 279 -2.74 22.27 -21.12
CA LEU A 279 -3.77 21.88 -20.15
C LEU A 279 -5.17 22.00 -20.76
N ASN A 280 -6.05 21.08 -20.35
CA ASN A 280 -7.48 21.03 -20.67
C ASN A 280 -8.33 21.54 -19.49
#